data_AF-A0A4R1L687-F1
#
_entry.id   AF-A0A4R1L687-F1
#
_cell.length_a   1.000
_cell.length_b   1.000
_cell.length_c   1.000
_cell.angle_alpha   90.00
_cell.angle_beta   90.00
_cell.angle_gamma   90.00
#
_symmetry.space_group_name_H-M   'P 1'
#
loop_
_entity.id
_entity.type
_entity.pdbx_description
1 polymer ?
#
loop_
_entity_poly.entity_id
_entity_poly.type
_entity_poly.pdbx_seq_one_letter_code
_entity_poly.pdbx_strand_id
1 'polypeptide(L)'
;MLRLDFLRSSSIVFTLLVATAAVGQNPINTPPPSKPPAANIDQYIHEAWGTLSRSMTDCHSLTDPKLTTEPVLYLPKDLPMPASVQALSSQCKVDVERLPRVVTHFGELKLTDVPVAGLLYLPNKYVVPGGRFNEMYGWDSYFIILGLLRDGHVDLAQGMVENFFFEIEHYGGILNANRTYYFTRSQPPFLSSMIRDVYEAQLQRDPKAAQQWLARSYSFAQRDHALWTSDIHRAGDTGLARYYDIGNGPVPEEDDDTTYYSDVIRWLLKHPRDHPEYLVSAPDQPNAAAQAKLAIISCNPRISAVCARAHVDGHWLSHDFYKGDRAMRESGYDPSFRFGPFDGSTHHYAPVCLNSLLYKYELDLAWMAEKLGKPAETARWKQEAAARKAAINKYLWNAADGMYYDYDYVAHRRSTYKYLTTFFPLWAGVANEQQIKGLHGNVHVFNHPGGMAMSTYESGVQWDLPFGWAPPMWITTAGLLASGDVADARMISQEFTQTIRENFARDHTIREKYDVANSSSHVEVATGYKTNVVGFGWTNAAYLEMEHLLAETRGAK
;
A
#
# COMPACT_ATOMS: atom_id res chain seq x y z
N MET A 1 10.80 29.81 16.95
CA MET A 1 10.12 31.12 16.84
C MET A 1 11.11 32.11 16.24
N LEU A 2 11.12 32.23 14.91
CA LEU A 2 11.87 33.23 14.14
C LEU A 2 11.25 33.21 12.72
N ARG A 3 10.37 34.17 12.45
CA ARG A 3 9.77 34.42 11.13
C ARG A 3 10.71 35.36 10.37
N LEU A 4 11.02 35.05 9.11
CA LEU A 4 11.59 35.99 8.16
C LEU A 4 10.49 36.50 7.24
N ASP A 5 10.20 37.80 7.33
CA ASP A 5 9.33 38.55 6.43
C ASP A 5 10.11 38.96 5.17
N PHE A 6 9.55 38.70 3.98
CA PHE A 6 10.02 39.27 2.71
C PHE A 6 9.14 40.46 2.30
N LEU A 7 9.79 41.62 2.19
CA LEU A 7 9.21 42.90 1.77
C LEU A 7 8.86 42.92 0.29
N ARG A 8 7.64 43.39 -0.01
CA ARG A 8 7.16 43.84 -1.32
C ARG A 8 7.79 45.19 -1.67
N SER A 9 8.27 45.35 -2.91
CA SER A 9 8.55 46.66 -3.51
C SER A 9 7.60 46.92 -4.67
N SER A 10 6.80 47.97 -4.50
CA SER A 10 5.90 48.55 -5.49
C SER A 10 6.66 49.50 -6.42
N SER A 11 6.42 49.41 -7.72
CA SER A 11 6.77 50.47 -8.69
C SER A 11 5.51 50.91 -9.44
N ILE A 12 5.15 52.16 -9.20
CA ILE A 12 4.08 52.92 -9.84
C ILE A 12 4.66 53.57 -11.11
N VAL A 13 4.00 53.41 -12.27
CA VAL A 13 4.23 54.25 -13.46
C VAL A 13 2.88 54.70 -14.03
N PHE A 14 2.87 55.98 -14.39
CA PHE A 14 1.74 56.85 -14.69
C PHE A 14 1.17 56.66 -16.12
N THR A 15 -0.15 56.52 -16.18
CA THR A 15 -1.18 57.01 -17.13
C THR A 15 -0.82 57.45 -18.56
N LEU A 16 -1.56 56.91 -19.55
CA LEU A 16 -2.05 57.69 -20.70
C LEU A 16 -3.53 57.32 -20.99
N LEU A 17 -4.44 58.29 -20.78
CA LEU A 17 -5.86 58.20 -21.13
C LEU A 17 -6.05 58.60 -22.60
N VAL A 18 -6.69 57.75 -23.39
CA VAL A 18 -7.29 58.13 -24.68
C VAL A 18 -8.79 57.89 -24.55
N ALA A 19 -9.57 58.97 -24.68
CA ALA A 19 -11.02 58.94 -24.63
C ALA A 19 -11.59 58.66 -26.03
N THR A 20 -12.36 57.57 -26.16
CA THR A 20 -13.25 57.33 -27.30
C THR A 20 -14.65 57.09 -26.77
N ALA A 21 -15.57 57.99 -27.11
CA ALA A 21 -16.99 57.84 -26.85
C ALA A 21 -17.58 56.76 -27.77
N ALA A 22 -18.25 55.75 -27.19
CA ALA A 22 -19.05 54.80 -27.93
C ALA A 22 -20.40 54.61 -27.22
N VAL A 23 -21.44 54.65 -28.05
CA VAL A 23 -22.87 54.70 -27.76
C VAL A 23 -23.35 53.48 -26.97
N GLY A 24 -24.22 53.71 -25.99
CA GLY A 24 -24.77 52.69 -25.11
C GLY A 24 -25.65 51.66 -25.82
N GLN A 25 -25.39 50.39 -25.56
CA GLN A 25 -26.33 49.29 -25.72
C GLN A 25 -26.55 48.67 -24.34
N ASN A 26 -27.82 48.53 -23.94
CA ASN A 26 -28.21 47.89 -22.68
C ASN A 26 -27.68 46.45 -22.64
N PRO A 27 -26.89 46.05 -21.64
CA PRO A 27 -26.51 44.65 -21.49
C PRO A 27 -27.73 43.83 -21.08
N ILE A 28 -28.06 42.84 -21.89
CA ILE A 28 -28.97 41.75 -21.54
C ILE A 28 -28.37 41.07 -20.30
N ASN A 29 -29.08 41.14 -19.18
CA ASN A 29 -28.79 40.40 -17.95
C ASN A 29 -28.93 38.89 -18.26
N THR A 30 -27.86 38.28 -18.75
CA THR A 30 -27.71 36.83 -18.72
C THR A 30 -27.24 36.49 -17.30
N PRO A 31 -27.95 35.63 -16.56
CA PRO A 31 -27.41 35.10 -15.31
C PRO A 31 -26.02 34.53 -15.58
N PRO A 32 -25.04 34.68 -14.67
CA PRO A 32 -23.80 33.95 -14.79
C PRO A 32 -24.14 32.47 -15.00
N PRO A 33 -23.40 31.74 -15.86
CA PRO A 33 -23.63 30.32 -16.05
C PRO A 33 -23.69 29.69 -14.66
N SER A 34 -24.80 29.01 -14.38
CA SER A 34 -24.98 28.26 -13.14
C SER A 34 -23.71 27.47 -12.92
N LYS A 35 -23.07 27.61 -11.74
CA LYS A 35 -22.02 26.67 -11.32
C LYS A 35 -22.53 25.27 -11.65
N PRO A 36 -21.72 24.42 -12.31
CA PRO A 36 -22.12 23.03 -12.51
C PRO A 36 -22.56 22.49 -11.14
N PRO A 37 -23.64 21.69 -11.07
CA PRO A 37 -24.08 21.10 -9.80
C PRO A 37 -22.84 20.49 -9.13
N ALA A 38 -22.67 20.76 -7.84
CA ALA A 38 -21.54 20.21 -7.09
C ALA A 38 -21.47 18.71 -7.40
N ALA A 39 -20.38 18.27 -8.04
CA ALA A 39 -20.23 16.89 -8.43
C ALA A 39 -20.46 16.03 -7.18
N ASN A 40 -21.37 15.07 -7.26
CA ASN A 40 -21.65 14.20 -6.14
C ASN A 40 -20.48 13.22 -6.01
N ILE A 41 -19.75 13.30 -4.89
CA ILE A 41 -18.59 12.46 -4.65
C ILE A 41 -18.94 10.97 -4.61
N ASP A 42 -20.15 10.62 -4.15
CA ASP A 42 -20.63 9.23 -4.16
C ASP A 42 -20.81 8.73 -5.60
N GLN A 43 -21.36 9.58 -6.47
CA GLN A 43 -21.49 9.27 -7.90
C GLN A 43 -20.11 9.17 -8.57
N TYR A 44 -19.18 10.07 -8.24
CA TYR A 44 -17.80 10.00 -8.71
C TYR A 44 -17.16 8.65 -8.34
N ILE A 45 -17.32 8.21 -7.10
CA ILE A 45 -16.78 6.93 -6.62
C ILE A 45 -17.46 5.75 -7.35
N HIS A 46 -18.79 5.78 -7.48
CA HIS A 46 -19.54 4.74 -8.19
C HIS A 46 -19.06 4.55 -9.64
N GLU A 47 -18.86 5.66 -10.35
CA GLU A 47 -18.32 5.65 -11.72
C GLU A 47 -16.83 5.24 -11.74
N ALA A 48 -16.05 5.61 -10.72
CA ALA A 48 -14.63 5.30 -10.63
C ALA A 48 -14.35 3.80 -10.56
N TRP A 49 -15.20 2.97 -9.95
CA TRP A 49 -15.00 1.52 -9.97
C TRP A 49 -14.96 0.95 -11.39
N GLY A 50 -15.77 1.51 -12.28
CA GLY A 50 -15.76 1.16 -13.70
C GLY A 50 -14.46 1.58 -14.40
N THR A 51 -13.99 2.81 -14.17
CA THR A 51 -12.80 3.37 -14.85
C THR A 51 -11.47 2.80 -14.32
N LEU A 52 -11.43 2.42 -13.04
CA LEU A 52 -10.29 1.75 -12.41
C LEU A 52 -10.25 0.25 -12.70
N SER A 53 -11.29 -0.29 -13.32
CA SER A 53 -11.30 -1.70 -13.64
C SER A 53 -10.34 -2.06 -14.78
N ARG A 54 -9.74 -3.24 -14.71
CA ARG A 54 -8.93 -3.88 -15.75
C ARG A 54 -9.40 -5.31 -15.99
N SER A 55 -9.11 -5.82 -17.19
CA SER A 55 -9.54 -7.16 -17.60
C SER A 55 -8.73 -7.67 -18.78
N MET A 56 -8.75 -8.98 -18.99
CA MET A 56 -8.13 -9.63 -20.17
C MET A 56 -8.95 -9.45 -21.46
N THR A 57 -9.80 -8.43 -21.52
CA THR A 57 -10.57 -8.02 -22.70
C THR A 57 -10.38 -6.54 -23.03
N ASP A 58 -9.53 -5.83 -22.29
CA ASP A 58 -9.27 -4.39 -22.47
C ASP A 58 -7.76 -4.13 -22.64
N CYS A 59 -7.40 -3.51 -23.78
CA CYS A 59 -6.03 -3.14 -24.11
C CYS A 59 -5.40 -2.18 -23.10
N HIS A 60 -6.20 -1.36 -22.41
CA HIS A 60 -5.68 -0.44 -21.40
C HIS A 60 -5.02 -1.16 -20.22
N SER A 61 -5.37 -2.43 -19.99
CA SER A 61 -4.80 -3.26 -18.92
C SER A 61 -3.35 -3.65 -19.13
N LEU A 62 -2.81 -3.52 -20.34
CA LEU A 62 -1.52 -4.10 -20.70
C LEU A 62 -0.34 -3.16 -20.48
N THR A 63 -0.56 -1.85 -20.55
CA THR A 63 0.51 -0.86 -20.56
C THR A 63 1.21 -0.76 -19.21
N ASP A 64 2.54 -0.61 -19.23
CA ASP A 64 3.36 -0.35 -18.03
C ASP A 64 4.06 1.00 -18.17
N PRO A 65 3.56 2.08 -17.54
CA PRO A 65 4.25 3.37 -17.60
C PRO A 65 5.52 3.42 -16.74
N LYS A 66 5.81 2.37 -15.94
CA LYS A 66 7.01 2.29 -15.08
C LYS A 66 8.24 1.81 -15.86
N LEU A 67 8.05 1.16 -17.01
CA LEU A 67 9.11 0.63 -17.85
C LEU A 67 8.94 1.12 -19.29
N THR A 68 10.02 1.15 -20.05
CA THR A 68 10.02 1.61 -21.46
C THR A 68 9.83 0.47 -22.47
N THR A 69 9.53 -0.74 -22.00
CA THR A 69 9.43 -1.95 -22.82
C THR A 69 8.06 -2.12 -23.46
N GLU A 70 8.01 -2.76 -24.63
CA GLU A 70 6.75 -3.19 -25.24
C GLU A 70 5.98 -4.13 -24.28
N PRO A 71 4.64 -4.00 -24.17
CA PRO A 71 3.86 -4.85 -23.28
C PRO A 71 3.95 -6.33 -23.67
N VAL A 72 4.22 -7.18 -22.68
CA VAL A 72 4.11 -8.65 -22.80
C VAL A 72 3.11 -9.15 -21.76
N LEU A 73 2.21 -10.05 -22.17
CA LEU A 73 1.31 -10.79 -21.28
C LEU A 73 1.83 -12.21 -21.07
N TYR A 74 2.06 -12.60 -19.82
CA TYR A 74 2.52 -13.92 -19.45
C TYR A 74 1.39 -14.80 -18.92
N LEU A 75 1.21 -15.96 -19.56
CA LEU A 75 0.36 -17.04 -19.06
C LEU A 75 1.18 -18.04 -18.23
N PRO A 76 0.58 -18.71 -17.23
CA PRO A 76 1.20 -19.88 -16.60
C PRO A 76 1.59 -20.93 -17.65
N LYS A 77 2.66 -21.67 -17.36
CA LYS A 77 3.29 -22.61 -18.31
C LYS A 77 2.29 -23.57 -18.94
N ASP A 78 1.42 -24.13 -18.12
CA ASP A 78 0.48 -25.21 -18.39
C ASP A 78 -0.94 -24.73 -18.71
N LEU A 79 -1.25 -23.43 -18.53
CA LEU A 79 -2.59 -22.89 -18.79
C LEU A 79 -2.85 -22.77 -20.30
N PRO A 80 -3.81 -23.49 -20.91
CA PRO A 80 -4.18 -23.28 -22.30
C PRO A 80 -4.57 -21.81 -22.53
N MET A 81 -4.18 -21.22 -23.67
CA MET A 81 -4.47 -19.81 -23.95
C MET A 81 -5.99 -19.59 -23.98
N PRO A 82 -6.55 -18.76 -23.07
CA PRO A 82 -7.98 -18.50 -23.07
C PRO A 82 -8.43 -17.79 -24.36
N ALA A 83 -9.66 -18.04 -24.81
CA ALA A 83 -10.20 -17.39 -26.00
C ALA A 83 -10.23 -15.86 -25.88
N SER A 84 -10.51 -15.33 -24.67
CA SER A 84 -10.44 -13.89 -24.39
C SER A 84 -9.03 -13.33 -24.60
N VAL A 85 -8.00 -14.05 -24.17
CA VAL A 85 -6.60 -13.66 -24.36
C VAL A 85 -6.19 -13.74 -25.83
N GLN A 86 -6.65 -14.75 -26.57
CA GLN A 86 -6.40 -14.83 -28.01
C GLN A 86 -7.00 -13.64 -28.77
N ALA A 87 -8.23 -13.24 -28.41
CA ALA A 87 -8.88 -12.06 -28.94
C ALA A 87 -8.13 -10.77 -28.55
N LEU A 88 -7.73 -10.65 -27.28
CA LEU A 88 -6.96 -9.52 -26.76
C LEU A 88 -5.62 -9.35 -27.49
N SER A 89 -4.87 -10.45 -27.68
CA SER A 89 -3.60 -10.44 -28.42
C SER A 89 -3.78 -9.90 -29.84
N SER A 90 -4.81 -10.37 -30.54
CA SER A 90 -5.11 -9.93 -31.90
C SER A 90 -5.55 -8.46 -31.96
N GLN A 91 -6.40 -8.04 -31.02
CA GLN A 91 -6.96 -6.68 -30.97
C GLN A 91 -5.92 -5.64 -30.55
N CYS A 92 -5.16 -5.94 -29.49
CA CYS A 92 -4.22 -5.02 -28.85
C CYS A 92 -2.80 -5.13 -29.41
N LYS A 93 -2.54 -6.14 -30.26
CA LYS A 93 -1.21 -6.46 -30.81
C LYS A 93 -0.17 -6.66 -29.71
N VAL A 94 -0.56 -7.40 -28.67
CA VAL A 94 0.32 -7.73 -27.53
C VAL A 94 0.89 -9.12 -27.68
N ASP A 95 2.18 -9.25 -27.37
CA ASP A 95 2.83 -10.55 -27.30
C ASP A 95 2.34 -11.34 -26.09
N VAL A 96 1.95 -12.59 -26.33
CA VAL A 96 1.51 -13.51 -25.28
C VAL A 96 2.54 -14.62 -25.15
N GLU A 97 3.24 -14.62 -24.03
CA GLU A 97 4.24 -15.61 -23.70
C GLU A 97 3.77 -16.54 -22.59
N ARG A 98 4.50 -17.64 -22.40
CA ARG A 98 4.29 -18.57 -21.29
C ARG A 98 5.46 -18.48 -20.33
N LEU A 99 5.17 -18.54 -19.04
CA LEU A 99 6.21 -18.71 -18.03
C LEU A 99 7.06 -19.94 -18.34
N PRO A 100 8.38 -19.91 -18.03
CA PRO A 100 9.31 -20.94 -18.48
C PRO A 100 9.06 -22.31 -17.85
N ARG A 101 8.41 -22.34 -16.68
CA ARG A 101 8.10 -23.55 -15.89
C ARG A 101 6.82 -23.37 -15.09
N VAL A 102 6.24 -24.47 -14.63
CA VAL A 102 5.15 -24.46 -13.63
C VAL A 102 5.73 -23.98 -12.30
N VAL A 103 5.04 -23.04 -11.65
CA VAL A 103 5.44 -22.46 -10.37
C VAL A 103 4.57 -23.06 -9.28
N THR A 104 5.19 -23.57 -8.23
CA THR A 104 4.46 -24.19 -7.11
C THR A 104 4.72 -23.52 -5.76
N HIS A 105 5.81 -22.78 -5.64
CA HIS A 105 6.19 -22.04 -4.44
C HIS A 105 6.60 -20.61 -4.77
N PHE A 106 6.37 -19.71 -3.81
CA PHE A 106 6.72 -18.31 -3.91
C PHE A 106 8.23 -18.11 -4.15
N GLY A 107 8.60 -17.21 -5.06
CA GLY A 107 10.00 -16.90 -5.37
C GLY A 107 10.77 -17.94 -6.18
N GLU A 108 10.11 -18.99 -6.71
CA GLU A 108 10.73 -19.95 -7.64
C GLU A 108 11.16 -19.29 -8.96
N LEU A 109 10.40 -18.30 -9.43
CA LEU A 109 10.78 -17.46 -10.58
C LEU A 109 11.44 -16.18 -10.11
N LYS A 110 12.48 -15.76 -10.85
CA LYS A 110 13.14 -14.48 -10.69
C LYS A 110 13.12 -13.74 -12.02
N LEU A 111 13.40 -12.44 -11.98
CA LEU A 111 13.49 -11.65 -13.21
C LEU A 111 14.52 -12.20 -14.22
N THR A 112 15.58 -12.86 -13.75
CA THR A 112 16.56 -13.50 -14.63
C THR A 112 16.00 -14.67 -15.42
N ASP A 113 14.89 -15.29 -14.97
CA ASP A 113 14.20 -16.36 -15.69
C ASP A 113 13.21 -15.82 -16.74
N VAL A 114 12.80 -14.55 -16.61
CA VAL A 114 11.83 -13.87 -17.49
C VAL A 114 12.39 -12.47 -17.81
N PRO A 115 13.33 -12.37 -18.77
CA PRO A 115 14.15 -11.16 -18.95
C PRO A 115 13.38 -9.97 -19.51
N VAL A 116 12.23 -10.20 -20.14
CA VAL A 116 11.33 -9.14 -20.60
C VAL A 116 10.25 -8.94 -19.54
N ALA A 117 10.16 -7.72 -19.02
CA ALA A 117 9.14 -7.39 -18.05
C ALA A 117 7.75 -7.42 -18.69
N GLY A 118 6.80 -8.08 -18.04
CA GLY A 118 5.43 -8.18 -18.52
C GLY A 118 4.38 -8.30 -17.41
N LEU A 119 3.12 -8.16 -17.82
CA LEU A 119 1.92 -8.38 -17.01
C LEU A 119 1.68 -9.88 -16.86
N LEU A 120 1.30 -10.31 -15.66
CA LEU A 120 0.88 -11.67 -15.38
C LEU A 120 -0.63 -11.79 -15.55
N TYR A 121 -1.06 -12.82 -16.25
CA TYR A 121 -2.47 -13.08 -16.50
C TYR A 121 -3.25 -13.27 -15.19
N LEU A 122 -4.43 -12.68 -15.13
CA LEU A 122 -5.43 -12.91 -14.10
C LEU A 122 -6.79 -13.20 -14.77
N PRO A 123 -7.53 -14.22 -14.31
CA PRO A 123 -8.74 -14.68 -15.00
C PRO A 123 -9.94 -13.75 -14.84
N ASN A 124 -10.04 -13.03 -13.72
CA ASN A 124 -11.19 -12.18 -13.43
C ASN A 124 -10.86 -10.70 -13.62
N LYS A 125 -11.91 -9.91 -13.87
CA LYS A 125 -11.85 -8.45 -13.79
C LYS A 125 -11.40 -8.02 -12.40
N TYR A 126 -10.55 -7.01 -12.32
CA TYR A 126 -10.04 -6.46 -11.06
C TYR A 126 -9.99 -4.94 -11.12
N VAL A 127 -9.87 -4.31 -9.98
CA VAL A 127 -9.74 -2.85 -9.85
C VAL A 127 -8.32 -2.51 -9.42
N VAL A 128 -7.72 -1.52 -10.08
CA VAL A 128 -6.36 -1.03 -9.78
C VAL A 128 -6.41 0.12 -8.77
N PRO A 129 -5.29 0.45 -8.11
CA PRO A 129 -5.25 1.59 -7.20
C PRO A 129 -5.59 2.91 -7.89
N GLY A 130 -5.01 3.21 -9.05
CA GLY A 130 -5.34 4.40 -9.84
C GLY A 130 -4.17 4.97 -10.64
N GLY A 131 -4.47 5.90 -11.55
CA GLY A 131 -3.50 6.60 -12.39
C GLY A 131 -2.53 5.70 -13.15
N ARG A 132 -1.25 5.69 -12.72
CA ARG A 132 -0.16 4.97 -13.40
C ARG A 132 -0.15 3.46 -13.12
N PHE A 133 -0.91 3.01 -12.12
CA PHE A 133 -0.96 1.60 -11.72
C PHE A 133 -2.00 0.88 -12.58
N ASN A 134 -1.56 -0.14 -13.32
CA ASN A 134 -2.42 -0.95 -14.20
C ASN A 134 -2.53 -2.40 -13.74
N GLU A 135 -1.91 -2.71 -12.60
CA GLU A 135 -1.83 -4.02 -11.99
C GLU A 135 -2.80 -4.14 -10.82
N MET A 136 -3.19 -5.38 -10.51
CA MET A 136 -3.85 -5.68 -9.25
C MET A 136 -2.79 -5.71 -8.15
N TYR A 137 -2.94 -4.85 -7.14
CA TYR A 137 -2.04 -4.77 -5.99
C TYR A 137 -2.57 -5.56 -4.80
N GLY A 138 -1.67 -6.18 -4.03
CA GLY A 138 -1.99 -7.07 -2.92
C GLY A 138 -2.88 -6.44 -1.84
N TRP A 139 -2.35 -5.47 -1.10
CA TRP A 139 -3.09 -4.90 0.05
C TRP A 139 -4.12 -3.85 -0.34
N ASP A 140 -3.91 -3.06 -1.41
CA ASP A 140 -4.88 -2.10 -1.95
C ASP A 140 -6.22 -2.76 -2.22
N SER A 141 -6.16 -3.99 -2.75
CA SER A 141 -7.34 -4.79 -3.07
C SER A 141 -8.23 -5.03 -1.86
N TYR A 142 -7.72 -5.05 -0.62
CA TYR A 142 -8.56 -5.22 0.56
C TYR A 142 -9.48 -4.02 0.73
N PHE A 143 -8.91 -2.82 0.69
CA PHE A 143 -9.66 -1.59 0.83
C PHE A 143 -10.61 -1.40 -0.35
N ILE A 144 -10.16 -1.68 -1.58
CA ILE A 144 -11.02 -1.64 -2.75
C ILE A 144 -12.20 -2.62 -2.61
N ILE A 145 -11.96 -3.85 -2.13
CA ILE A 145 -13.03 -4.83 -1.87
C ILE A 145 -14.05 -4.27 -0.86
N LEU A 146 -13.61 -3.62 0.22
CA LEU A 146 -14.54 -2.96 1.16
C LEU A 146 -15.42 -1.93 0.44
N GLY A 147 -14.82 -1.04 -0.36
CA GLY A 147 -15.55 -0.04 -1.14
C GLY A 147 -16.51 -0.64 -2.16
N LEU A 148 -16.09 -1.70 -2.86
CA LEU A 148 -16.92 -2.43 -3.82
C LEU A 148 -18.12 -3.09 -3.13
N LEU A 149 -17.92 -3.73 -1.98
CA LEU A 149 -19.00 -4.34 -1.22
C LEU A 149 -19.98 -3.28 -0.70
N ARG A 150 -19.46 -2.14 -0.23
CA ARG A 150 -20.28 -1.00 0.20
C ARG A 150 -21.15 -0.44 -0.92
N ASP A 151 -20.64 -0.45 -2.14
CA ASP A 151 -21.33 0.02 -3.35
C ASP A 151 -22.06 -1.11 -4.12
N GLY A 152 -22.19 -2.31 -3.53
CA GLY A 152 -22.99 -3.42 -4.06
C GLY A 152 -22.33 -4.26 -5.17
N HIS A 153 -21.05 -4.06 -5.46
CA HIS A 153 -20.28 -4.78 -6.50
C HIS A 153 -19.72 -6.13 -6.00
N VAL A 154 -20.57 -6.99 -5.44
CA VAL A 154 -20.16 -8.26 -4.79
C VAL A 154 -19.44 -9.22 -5.75
N ASP A 155 -19.89 -9.35 -7.00
CA ASP A 155 -19.27 -10.27 -7.97
C ASP A 155 -17.86 -9.82 -8.38
N LEU A 156 -17.62 -8.50 -8.46
CA LEU A 156 -16.30 -7.94 -8.75
C LEU A 156 -15.36 -8.14 -7.55
N ALA A 157 -15.85 -7.89 -6.33
CA ALA A 157 -15.09 -8.16 -5.11
C ALA A 157 -14.69 -9.64 -4.99
N GLN A 158 -15.63 -10.57 -5.25
CA GLN A 158 -15.33 -12.00 -5.27
C GLN A 158 -14.33 -12.36 -6.37
N GLY A 159 -14.48 -11.80 -7.58
CA GLY A 159 -13.53 -12.01 -8.68
C GLY A 159 -12.10 -11.56 -8.36
N MET A 160 -11.93 -10.48 -7.60
CA MET A 160 -10.63 -10.05 -7.10
C MET A 160 -10.04 -11.08 -6.11
N VAL A 161 -10.82 -11.61 -5.17
CA VAL A 161 -10.34 -12.68 -4.29
C VAL A 161 -9.96 -13.95 -5.07
N GLU A 162 -10.72 -14.30 -6.10
CA GLU A 162 -10.40 -15.42 -7.00
C GLU A 162 -9.09 -15.20 -7.78
N ASN A 163 -8.75 -13.95 -8.11
CA ASN A 163 -7.45 -13.65 -8.71
C ASN A 163 -6.30 -13.95 -7.74
N PHE A 164 -6.45 -13.68 -6.44
CA PHE A 164 -5.44 -14.09 -5.46
C PHE A 164 -5.32 -15.61 -5.32
N PHE A 165 -6.43 -16.35 -5.42
CA PHE A 165 -6.37 -17.82 -5.48
C PHE A 165 -5.57 -18.29 -6.70
N PHE A 166 -5.79 -17.64 -7.84
CA PHE A 166 -5.04 -17.90 -9.06
C PHE A 166 -3.54 -17.58 -8.90
N GLU A 167 -3.18 -16.46 -8.25
CA GLU A 167 -1.77 -16.14 -7.96
C GLU A 167 -1.12 -17.17 -7.05
N ILE A 168 -1.81 -17.60 -5.99
CA ILE A 168 -1.33 -18.65 -5.10
C ILE A 168 -1.12 -19.97 -5.87
N GLU A 169 -2.02 -20.32 -6.80
CA GLU A 169 -1.94 -21.54 -7.59
C GLU A 169 -0.84 -21.52 -8.65
N HIS A 170 -0.68 -20.40 -9.36
CA HIS A 170 0.16 -20.34 -10.56
C HIS A 170 1.43 -19.50 -10.43
N TYR A 171 1.54 -18.68 -9.39
CA TYR A 171 2.70 -17.82 -9.10
C TYR A 171 3.31 -18.09 -7.71
N GLY A 172 2.72 -19.03 -6.96
CA GLY A 172 3.26 -19.54 -5.70
C GLY A 172 2.87 -18.74 -4.45
N GLY A 173 2.19 -17.60 -4.61
CA GLY A 173 1.68 -16.76 -3.52
C GLY A 173 1.12 -15.43 -4.04
N ILE A 174 0.55 -14.63 -3.15
CA ILE A 174 0.08 -13.28 -3.50
C ILE A 174 1.28 -12.38 -3.78
N LEU A 175 1.29 -11.74 -4.94
CA LEU A 175 2.35 -10.83 -5.35
C LEU A 175 2.07 -9.41 -4.86
N ASN A 176 3.11 -8.58 -4.80
CA ASN A 176 2.95 -7.14 -4.59
C ASN A 176 2.00 -6.55 -5.63
N ALA A 177 2.26 -6.86 -6.90
CA ALA A 177 1.31 -6.73 -7.99
C ALA A 177 1.58 -7.78 -9.08
N ASN A 178 0.63 -8.00 -9.99
CA ASN A 178 0.72 -9.04 -11.01
C ASN A 178 1.67 -8.69 -12.20
N ARG A 179 2.94 -8.37 -11.92
CA ARG A 179 4.02 -8.24 -12.92
C ARG A 179 5.20 -9.14 -12.60
N THR A 180 5.91 -9.53 -13.64
CA THR A 180 7.12 -10.38 -13.57
C THR A 180 8.20 -9.88 -12.59
N TYR A 181 8.39 -8.57 -12.41
CA TYR A 181 9.38 -8.03 -11.47
C TYR A 181 8.96 -8.09 -9.98
N TYR A 182 7.74 -8.55 -9.70
CA TYR A 182 7.22 -8.78 -8.35
C TYR A 182 7.23 -10.25 -7.90
N PHE A 183 7.73 -11.21 -8.70
CA PHE A 183 7.73 -12.65 -8.34
C PHE A 183 8.38 -12.99 -6.99
N THR A 184 9.20 -12.10 -6.45
CA THR A 184 9.92 -12.31 -5.18
C THR A 184 9.35 -11.52 -4.01
N ARG A 185 8.32 -10.70 -4.23
CA ARG A 185 7.83 -9.70 -3.27
C ARG A 185 6.31 -9.76 -3.13
N SER A 186 5.83 -9.83 -1.89
CA SER A 186 4.40 -9.80 -1.58
C SER A 186 3.96 -8.38 -1.12
N GLN A 187 2.85 -8.30 -0.39
CA GLN A 187 2.33 -7.11 0.29
C GLN A 187 1.57 -7.50 1.57
N PRO A 188 1.23 -6.55 2.48
CA PRO A 188 0.60 -6.88 3.77
C PRO A 188 -0.62 -7.83 3.64
N PRO A 189 -0.69 -8.94 4.41
CA PRO A 189 -1.65 -10.00 4.15
C PRO A 189 -3.06 -9.72 4.70
N PHE A 190 -4.02 -9.56 3.79
CA PHE A 190 -5.43 -9.34 4.11
C PHE A 190 -6.39 -10.40 3.55
N LEU A 191 -5.88 -11.45 2.87
CA LEU A 191 -6.71 -12.41 2.14
C LEU A 191 -7.80 -13.07 3.01
N SER A 192 -7.49 -13.43 4.26
CA SER A 192 -8.49 -14.02 5.17
C SER A 192 -9.65 -13.08 5.50
N SER A 193 -9.37 -11.80 5.74
CA SER A 193 -10.40 -10.76 5.92
C SER A 193 -11.18 -10.53 4.63
N MET A 194 -10.52 -10.45 3.46
CA MET A 194 -11.20 -10.33 2.17
C MET A 194 -12.18 -11.49 1.92
N ILE A 195 -11.76 -12.72 2.20
CA ILE A 195 -12.62 -13.91 2.08
C ILE A 195 -13.82 -13.78 3.01
N ARG A 196 -13.60 -13.34 4.25
CA ARG A 196 -14.68 -13.19 5.21
C ARG A 196 -15.70 -12.14 4.77
N ASP A 197 -15.25 -10.96 4.36
CA ASP A 197 -16.12 -9.86 3.95
C ASP A 197 -16.96 -10.24 2.70
N VAL A 198 -16.33 -10.88 1.70
CA VAL A 198 -17.03 -11.41 0.52
C VAL A 198 -17.99 -12.54 0.89
N TYR A 199 -17.60 -13.44 1.79
CA TYR A 199 -18.49 -14.50 2.27
C TYR A 199 -19.74 -13.93 2.95
N GLU A 200 -19.59 -12.93 3.82
CA GLU A 200 -20.70 -12.30 4.54
C GLU A 200 -21.65 -11.60 3.56
N ALA A 201 -21.13 -10.91 2.54
CA ALA A 201 -21.94 -10.33 1.47
C ALA A 201 -22.67 -11.39 0.63
N GLN A 202 -21.96 -12.48 0.25
CA GLN A 202 -22.55 -13.55 -0.55
C GLN A 202 -23.59 -14.37 0.24
N LEU A 203 -23.41 -14.51 1.55
CA LEU A 203 -24.35 -15.20 2.44
C LEU A 203 -25.74 -14.54 2.42
N GLN A 204 -25.81 -13.23 2.22
CA GLN A 204 -27.08 -12.50 2.08
C GLN A 204 -27.77 -12.75 0.72
N ARG A 205 -27.01 -13.14 -0.32
CA ARG A 205 -27.51 -13.38 -1.69
C ARG A 205 -27.85 -14.85 -1.94
N ASP A 206 -26.89 -15.73 -1.68
CA ASP A 206 -27.01 -17.19 -1.85
C ASP A 206 -26.20 -17.91 -0.77
N PRO A 207 -26.84 -18.32 0.34
CA PRO A 207 -26.17 -19.01 1.44
C PRO A 207 -25.47 -20.31 1.04
N LYS A 208 -26.01 -21.04 0.05
CA LYS A 208 -25.44 -22.33 -0.36
C LYS A 208 -24.17 -22.10 -1.18
N ALA A 209 -24.20 -21.16 -2.12
CA ALA A 209 -23.02 -20.79 -2.88
C ALA A 209 -21.92 -20.20 -1.97
N ALA A 210 -22.30 -19.35 -1.00
CA ALA A 210 -21.37 -18.79 -0.03
C ALA A 210 -20.63 -19.89 0.76
N GLN A 211 -21.37 -20.89 1.24
CA GLN A 211 -20.78 -22.00 2.00
C GLN A 211 -19.85 -22.88 1.15
N GLN A 212 -20.22 -23.16 -0.11
CA GLN A 212 -19.37 -23.90 -1.04
C GLN A 212 -18.09 -23.14 -1.36
N TRP A 213 -18.21 -21.83 -1.58
CA TRP A 213 -17.09 -20.96 -1.84
C TRP A 213 -16.13 -20.91 -0.64
N LEU A 214 -16.64 -20.71 0.58
CA LEU A 214 -15.84 -20.71 1.81
C LEU A 214 -15.01 -22.00 1.98
N ALA A 215 -15.60 -23.16 1.66
CA ALA A 215 -14.90 -24.44 1.75
C ALA A 215 -13.69 -24.52 0.82
N ARG A 216 -13.77 -23.93 -0.38
CA ARG A 216 -12.64 -23.84 -1.31
C ARG A 216 -11.61 -22.79 -0.85
N SER A 217 -12.10 -21.61 -0.48
CA SER A 217 -11.28 -20.46 -0.05
C SER A 217 -10.39 -20.78 1.14
N TYR A 218 -10.84 -21.67 2.03
CA TYR A 218 -10.09 -22.06 3.23
C TYR A 218 -8.68 -22.55 2.93
N SER A 219 -8.51 -23.41 1.92
CA SER A 219 -7.20 -23.95 1.56
C SER A 219 -6.23 -22.88 1.03
N PHE A 220 -6.75 -21.89 0.30
CA PHE A 220 -5.94 -20.76 -0.18
C PHE A 220 -5.53 -19.85 0.96
N ALA A 221 -6.43 -19.57 1.90
CA ALA A 221 -6.08 -18.80 3.10
C ALA A 221 -4.96 -19.49 3.91
N GLN A 222 -5.03 -20.81 4.07
CA GLN A 222 -3.98 -21.58 4.75
C GLN A 222 -2.62 -21.48 4.05
N ARG A 223 -2.60 -21.56 2.71
CA ARG A 223 -1.38 -21.45 1.90
C ARG A 223 -0.76 -20.06 1.97
N ASP A 224 -1.57 -19.00 1.89
CA ASP A 224 -1.08 -17.63 2.04
C ASP A 224 -0.50 -17.38 3.44
N HIS A 225 -1.19 -17.82 4.50
CA HIS A 225 -0.65 -17.74 5.87
C HIS A 225 0.69 -18.49 6.04
N ALA A 226 0.84 -19.64 5.35
CA ALA A 226 2.07 -20.42 5.41
C ALA A 226 3.29 -19.68 4.83
N LEU A 227 3.10 -18.79 3.85
CA LEU A 227 4.18 -17.93 3.34
C LEU A 227 4.73 -17.05 4.47
N TRP A 228 3.87 -16.33 5.17
CA TRP A 228 4.24 -15.38 6.21
C TRP A 228 4.76 -16.01 7.51
N THR A 229 4.59 -17.32 7.66
CA THR A 229 5.12 -18.10 8.78
C THR A 229 6.29 -19.00 8.37
N SER A 230 6.75 -18.88 7.12
CA SER A 230 7.94 -19.55 6.63
C SER A 230 9.22 -18.99 7.26
N ASP A 231 10.33 -19.72 7.08
CA ASP A 231 11.60 -19.34 7.70
C ASP A 231 12.16 -18.00 7.17
N ILE A 232 11.85 -17.62 5.93
CA ILE A 232 12.32 -16.34 5.37
C ILE A 232 11.66 -15.13 6.06
N HIS A 233 10.39 -15.24 6.42
CA HIS A 233 9.62 -14.20 7.10
C HIS A 233 9.72 -14.29 8.62
N ARG A 234 10.44 -15.27 9.19
CA ARG A 234 10.63 -15.38 10.64
C ARG A 234 11.52 -14.24 11.16
N ALA A 235 11.10 -13.58 12.24
CA ALA A 235 11.90 -12.58 12.94
C ALA A 235 12.68 -13.22 14.09
N GLY A 236 13.81 -13.87 13.77
CA GLY A 236 14.65 -14.56 14.76
C GLY A 236 13.90 -15.65 15.53
N ASP A 237 14.08 -15.70 16.84
CA ASP A 237 13.41 -16.64 17.76
C ASP A 237 12.18 -16.03 18.45
N THR A 238 11.72 -14.86 18.01
CA THR A 238 10.66 -14.09 18.68
C THR A 238 9.28 -14.76 18.59
N GLY A 239 9.07 -15.65 17.62
CA GLY A 239 7.74 -16.14 17.25
C GLY A 239 6.92 -15.14 16.44
N LEU A 240 7.52 -14.01 16.04
CA LEU A 240 6.93 -13.00 15.16
C LEU A 240 7.45 -13.15 13.73
N ALA A 241 6.75 -12.50 12.80
CA ALA A 241 7.15 -12.36 11.41
C ALA A 241 7.75 -10.96 11.12
N ARG A 242 8.48 -10.88 10.01
CA ARG A 242 9.08 -9.68 9.41
C ARG A 242 8.74 -9.65 7.92
N TYR A 243 8.83 -8.47 7.30
CA TYR A 243 8.83 -8.37 5.84
C TYR A 243 10.20 -8.78 5.28
N TYR A 244 10.20 -9.52 4.18
CA TYR A 244 11.39 -10.01 3.50
C TYR A 244 11.14 -10.38 2.02
N ASP A 245 11.62 -9.55 1.09
CA ASP A 245 11.69 -9.88 -0.34
C ASP A 245 12.92 -10.77 -0.62
N ILE A 246 12.70 -11.86 -1.35
CA ILE A 246 13.74 -12.85 -1.69
C ILE A 246 14.73 -12.29 -2.73
N GLY A 247 14.31 -11.30 -3.54
CA GLY A 247 15.09 -10.64 -4.58
C GLY A 247 16.27 -9.82 -4.05
N ASN A 248 17.24 -9.50 -4.91
CA ASN A 248 18.49 -8.83 -4.54
C ASN A 248 18.74 -7.56 -5.37
N GLY A 249 19.55 -6.64 -4.85
CA GLY A 249 19.90 -5.38 -5.50
C GLY A 249 18.73 -4.41 -5.58
N PRO A 250 18.85 -3.30 -6.32
CA PRO A 250 17.75 -2.36 -6.48
C PRO A 250 16.56 -3.01 -7.20
N VAL A 251 15.37 -2.48 -6.97
CA VAL A 251 14.17 -2.97 -7.64
C VAL A 251 14.10 -2.49 -9.11
N PRO A 252 13.60 -3.31 -10.05
CA PRO A 252 13.53 -2.93 -11.46
C PRO A 252 12.58 -1.76 -11.74
N GLU A 253 11.50 -1.63 -10.96
CA GLU A 253 10.49 -0.60 -11.19
C GLU A 253 10.92 0.81 -10.78
N GLU A 254 12.14 0.99 -10.27
CA GLU A 254 12.79 2.31 -10.04
C GLU A 254 13.59 2.78 -11.27
N ASP A 255 13.37 2.17 -12.43
CA ASP A 255 14.01 2.62 -13.68
C ASP A 255 13.48 3.98 -14.16
N ASP A 256 12.25 4.35 -13.78
CA ASP A 256 11.60 5.61 -14.14
C ASP A 256 11.93 6.77 -13.18
N ASP A 257 12.22 6.50 -11.90
CA ASP A 257 12.83 7.46 -10.96
C ASP A 257 14.34 7.25 -10.90
N THR A 258 15.02 7.79 -11.91
CA THR A 258 16.49 7.72 -12.01
C THR A 258 17.24 8.42 -10.87
N THR A 259 16.54 9.16 -9.98
CA THR A 259 17.16 9.96 -8.92
C THR A 259 17.06 9.36 -7.53
N TYR A 260 16.06 8.50 -7.25
CA TYR A 260 15.75 8.00 -5.91
C TYR A 260 16.99 7.51 -5.13
N TYR A 261 17.67 6.46 -5.61
CA TYR A 261 18.83 5.91 -4.90
C TYR A 261 20.00 6.91 -4.79
N SER A 262 20.18 7.78 -5.78
CA SER A 262 21.21 8.82 -5.71
C SER A 262 20.89 9.90 -4.67
N ASP A 263 19.60 10.23 -4.48
CA ASP A 263 19.15 11.17 -3.45
C ASP A 263 19.29 10.57 -2.04
N VAL A 264 19.00 9.27 -1.88
CA VAL A 264 19.29 8.54 -0.64
C VAL A 264 20.78 8.61 -0.29
N ILE A 265 21.68 8.35 -1.25
CA ILE A 265 23.13 8.42 -1.01
C ILE A 265 23.55 9.85 -0.63
N ARG A 266 23.05 10.87 -1.32
CA ARG A 266 23.32 12.28 -0.97
C ARG A 266 22.83 12.64 0.42
N TRP A 267 21.69 12.10 0.84
CA TRP A 267 21.18 12.30 2.19
C TRP A 267 22.10 11.65 3.22
N LEU A 268 22.49 10.39 3.03
CA LEU A 268 23.38 9.66 3.93
C LEU A 268 24.76 10.33 4.07
N LEU A 269 25.31 10.85 2.97
CA LEU A 269 26.57 11.61 2.99
C LEU A 269 26.49 12.90 3.81
N LYS A 270 25.32 13.55 3.85
CA LYS A 270 25.06 14.72 4.70
C LYS A 270 24.81 14.35 6.17
N HIS A 271 24.53 13.09 6.46
CA HIS A 271 24.17 12.55 7.77
C HIS A 271 25.10 11.39 8.18
N PRO A 272 26.42 11.59 8.29
CA PRO A 272 27.40 10.51 8.43
C PRO A 272 27.32 9.71 9.76
N ARG A 273 26.46 10.11 10.69
CA ARG A 273 26.19 9.37 11.94
C ARG A 273 24.99 8.44 11.82
N ASP A 274 24.13 8.64 10.82
CA ASP A 274 22.88 7.93 10.65
C ASP A 274 23.11 6.75 9.69
N HIS A 275 23.34 5.57 10.26
CA HIS A 275 23.58 4.32 9.53
C HIS A 275 24.74 4.39 8.51
N PRO A 276 25.99 4.68 8.94
CA PRO A 276 27.14 4.72 8.03
C PRO A 276 27.36 3.40 7.28
N GLU A 277 26.90 2.26 7.82
CA GLU A 277 26.92 0.95 7.19
C GLU A 277 26.03 0.80 5.95
N TYR A 278 25.14 1.76 5.68
CA TYR A 278 24.36 1.79 4.44
C TYR A 278 25.18 2.15 3.21
N LEU A 279 26.36 2.76 3.40
CA LEU A 279 27.23 3.14 2.29
C LEU A 279 28.44 2.22 2.20
N VAL A 280 28.80 1.88 0.97
CA VAL A 280 30.06 1.20 0.63
C VAL A 280 30.83 2.01 -0.41
N SER A 281 32.16 1.99 -0.33
CA SER A 281 33.01 2.75 -1.24
C SER A 281 33.43 1.92 -2.46
N ALA A 282 33.21 2.45 -3.65
CA ALA A 282 33.71 1.92 -4.91
C ALA A 282 33.74 3.01 -6.00
N PRO A 283 34.63 2.94 -7.00
CA PRO A 283 34.64 3.92 -8.09
C PRO A 283 33.30 3.98 -8.83
N ASP A 284 32.87 5.18 -9.22
CA ASP A 284 31.67 5.44 -10.03
C ASP A 284 31.69 4.69 -11.37
N GLN A 285 32.89 4.53 -11.95
CA GLN A 285 33.13 3.73 -13.15
C GLN A 285 33.97 2.51 -12.78
N PRO A 286 33.37 1.48 -12.17
CA PRO A 286 34.13 0.33 -11.69
C PRO A 286 34.62 -0.52 -12.87
N ASN A 287 35.90 -0.88 -12.87
CA ASN A 287 36.43 -1.89 -13.78
C ASN A 287 35.86 -3.29 -13.48
N ALA A 288 36.19 -4.31 -14.28
CA ALA A 288 35.66 -5.66 -14.12
C ALA A 288 35.87 -6.27 -12.73
N ALA A 289 37.02 -6.03 -12.09
CA ALA A 289 37.30 -6.53 -10.74
C ALA A 289 36.49 -5.80 -9.67
N ALA A 290 36.36 -4.46 -9.78
CA ALA A 290 35.53 -3.66 -8.90
C ALA A 290 34.03 -4.01 -9.04
N GLN A 291 33.57 -4.30 -10.26
CA GLN A 291 32.20 -4.77 -10.53
C GLN A 291 31.91 -6.12 -9.85
N ALA A 292 32.86 -7.06 -9.90
CA ALA A 292 32.71 -8.35 -9.22
C ALA A 292 32.62 -8.19 -7.69
N LYS A 293 33.36 -7.25 -7.12
CA LYS A 293 33.26 -6.90 -5.69
C LYS A 293 31.92 -6.24 -5.37
N LEU A 294 31.49 -5.25 -6.17
CA LEU A 294 30.20 -4.57 -6.00
C LEU A 294 29.02 -5.54 -6.01
N ALA A 295 29.04 -6.53 -6.90
CA ALA A 295 28.01 -7.57 -6.96
C ALA A 295 27.81 -8.37 -5.66
N ILE A 296 28.78 -8.34 -4.73
CA ILE A 296 28.73 -9.00 -3.43
C ILE A 296 28.32 -8.02 -2.33
N ILE A 297 28.91 -6.82 -2.31
CA ILE A 297 28.76 -5.87 -1.18
C ILE A 297 27.66 -4.83 -1.38
N SER A 298 27.13 -4.69 -2.60
CA SER A 298 26.15 -3.69 -3.04
C SER A 298 25.18 -4.34 -4.02
N CYS A 299 25.24 -3.96 -5.29
CA CYS A 299 24.45 -4.51 -6.38
C CYS A 299 25.34 -4.80 -7.61
N ASN A 300 24.79 -5.51 -8.60
CA ASN A 300 25.51 -5.86 -9.82
C ASN A 300 25.15 -4.92 -10.99
N PRO A 301 26.02 -3.97 -11.36
CA PRO A 301 25.73 -2.99 -12.42
C PRO A 301 25.73 -3.59 -13.83
N ARG A 302 26.17 -4.85 -14.01
CA ARG A 302 26.12 -5.52 -15.33
C ARG A 302 24.74 -6.04 -15.70
N ILE A 303 23.89 -6.28 -14.71
CA ILE A 303 22.57 -6.91 -14.91
C ILE A 303 21.41 -5.98 -14.51
N SER A 304 21.70 -4.82 -13.92
CA SER A 304 20.70 -3.86 -13.49
C SER A 304 21.13 -2.44 -13.89
N ALA A 305 20.35 -1.84 -14.78
CA ALA A 305 20.55 -0.44 -15.18
C ALA A 305 20.34 0.52 -14.01
N VAL A 306 19.40 0.21 -13.11
CA VAL A 306 19.17 0.95 -11.87
C VAL A 306 20.42 0.93 -10.99
N CYS A 307 21.03 -0.25 -10.79
CA CYS A 307 22.28 -0.38 -10.05
C CYS A 307 23.40 0.44 -10.69
N ALA A 308 23.56 0.38 -12.01
CA ALA A 308 24.61 1.10 -12.73
C ALA A 308 24.57 2.62 -12.55
N ARG A 309 23.43 3.19 -12.13
CA ARG A 309 23.25 4.63 -11.88
C ARG A 309 23.15 4.98 -10.38
N ALA A 310 23.08 3.98 -9.49
CA ALA A 310 22.83 4.15 -8.06
C ALA A 310 24.12 4.42 -7.26
N HIS A 311 24.84 5.48 -7.62
CA HIS A 311 26.07 5.88 -6.95
C HIS A 311 26.27 7.41 -6.95
N VAL A 312 27.02 7.93 -5.97
CA VAL A 312 27.39 9.35 -5.88
C VAL A 312 28.78 9.48 -5.28
N ASP A 313 29.69 10.17 -5.98
CA ASP A 313 31.04 10.50 -5.50
C ASP A 313 31.80 9.29 -4.91
N GLY A 314 31.74 8.14 -5.58
CA GLY A 314 32.39 6.91 -5.14
C GLY A 314 31.68 6.15 -4.02
N HIS A 315 30.43 6.50 -3.71
CA HIS A 315 29.60 5.84 -2.70
C HIS A 315 28.42 5.13 -3.35
N TRP A 316 28.17 3.90 -2.87
CA TRP A 316 27.12 3.00 -3.31
C TRP A 316 26.31 2.56 -2.10
N LEU A 317 25.05 2.18 -2.30
CA LEU A 317 24.25 1.59 -1.23
C LEU A 317 24.71 0.15 -0.98
N SER A 318 24.72 -0.27 0.28
CA SER A 318 25.13 -1.62 0.67
C SER A 318 24.10 -2.66 0.23
N HIS A 319 24.53 -3.91 0.13
CA HIS A 319 23.63 -5.03 -0.14
C HIS A 319 22.51 -5.13 0.92
N ASP A 320 22.84 -4.85 2.18
CA ASP A 320 21.88 -4.89 3.29
C ASP A 320 20.83 -3.77 3.15
N PHE A 321 21.23 -2.57 2.73
CA PHE A 321 20.28 -1.50 2.42
C PHE A 321 19.28 -1.92 1.34
N TYR A 322 19.74 -2.56 0.25
CA TYR A 322 18.84 -3.05 -0.79
C TYR A 322 17.88 -4.15 -0.30
N LYS A 323 18.27 -4.93 0.72
CA LYS A 323 17.35 -5.86 1.38
C LYS A 323 16.30 -5.12 2.22
N GLY A 324 16.70 -4.06 2.91
CA GLY A 324 15.79 -3.16 3.60
C GLY A 324 14.79 -2.48 2.66
N ASP A 325 15.27 -1.88 1.56
CA ASP A 325 14.43 -1.22 0.54
C ASP A 325 13.40 -2.18 -0.08
N ARG A 326 13.80 -3.42 -0.36
CA ARG A 326 12.85 -4.40 -0.89
C ARG A 326 11.83 -4.88 0.14
N ALA A 327 12.24 -5.09 1.39
CA ALA A 327 11.34 -5.44 2.49
C ALA A 327 10.39 -4.27 2.83
N MET A 328 10.85 -3.02 2.72
CA MET A 328 10.04 -1.81 2.82
C MET A 328 8.92 -1.83 1.78
N ARG A 329 9.22 -2.15 0.52
CA ARG A 329 8.20 -2.26 -0.55
C ARG A 329 7.23 -3.42 -0.31
N GLU A 330 7.67 -4.51 0.31
CA GLU A 330 6.76 -5.59 0.76
C GLU A 330 5.86 -5.13 1.91
N SER A 331 6.31 -4.17 2.72
CA SER A 331 5.52 -3.62 3.82
C SER A 331 4.41 -2.66 3.37
N GLY A 332 4.52 -2.12 2.15
CA GLY A 332 3.63 -1.09 1.61
C GLY A 332 3.89 0.34 2.11
N TYR A 333 4.95 0.55 2.90
CA TYR A 333 5.30 1.86 3.50
C TYR A 333 6.55 2.49 2.85
N ASP A 334 6.67 2.40 1.52
CA ASP A 334 7.87 2.80 0.77
C ASP A 334 7.89 4.29 0.32
N PRO A 335 8.82 5.14 0.79
CA PRO A 335 9.58 5.04 2.03
C PRO A 335 9.01 5.87 3.18
N SER A 336 9.37 5.45 4.39
CA SER A 336 9.36 6.17 5.65
C SER A 336 10.76 6.13 6.30
N PHE A 337 10.90 6.66 7.51
CA PHE A 337 12.09 6.52 8.36
C PHE A 337 11.88 5.55 9.54
N ARG A 338 10.79 4.78 9.51
CA ARG A 338 10.33 3.89 10.58
C ARG A 338 11.35 2.81 10.94
N PHE A 339 12.06 2.29 9.93
CA PHE A 339 13.07 1.24 10.07
C PHE A 339 14.48 1.77 9.73
N GLY A 340 14.76 3.00 10.18
CA GLY A 340 15.96 3.76 9.82
C GLY A 340 15.75 4.63 8.59
N PRO A 341 16.71 5.49 8.21
CA PRO A 341 16.57 6.38 7.07
C PRO A 341 16.19 5.64 5.80
N PHE A 342 15.10 6.07 5.15
CA PHE A 342 14.52 5.45 3.96
C PHE A 342 14.22 3.95 4.13
N ASP A 343 13.93 3.52 5.36
CA ASP A 343 13.58 2.14 5.72
C ASP A 343 14.62 1.08 5.31
N GLY A 344 15.89 1.51 5.22
CA GLY A 344 17.03 0.68 4.82
C GLY A 344 17.32 -0.53 5.73
N SER A 345 16.66 -0.66 6.88
CA SER A 345 16.76 -1.83 7.77
C SER A 345 15.44 -2.59 7.95
N THR A 346 14.44 -2.42 7.10
CA THR A 346 13.10 -3.03 7.30
C THR A 346 13.13 -4.54 7.64
N HIS A 347 14.01 -5.29 6.99
CA HIS A 347 14.16 -6.74 7.20
C HIS A 347 14.76 -7.13 8.55
N HIS A 348 15.22 -6.18 9.37
CA HIS A 348 15.68 -6.40 10.75
C HIS A 348 14.56 -6.28 11.78
N TYR A 349 13.36 -5.84 11.37
CA TYR A 349 12.27 -5.57 12.30
C TYR A 349 11.15 -6.61 12.22
N ALA A 350 10.59 -6.94 13.37
CA ALA A 350 9.26 -7.53 13.49
C ALA A 350 8.24 -6.41 13.69
N PRO A 351 7.46 -6.03 12.66
CA PRO A 351 6.59 -4.86 12.76
C PRO A 351 5.24 -5.20 13.38
N VAL A 352 4.67 -4.26 14.13
CA VAL A 352 3.37 -4.42 14.78
C VAL A 352 2.23 -4.61 13.77
N CYS A 353 2.29 -3.95 12.61
CA CYS A 353 1.28 -4.10 11.57
C CYS A 353 1.20 -5.56 11.08
N LEU A 354 2.29 -6.12 10.55
CA LEU A 354 2.32 -7.48 10.01
C LEU A 354 1.83 -8.51 11.05
N ASN A 355 2.33 -8.41 12.28
CA ASN A 355 1.99 -9.39 13.31
C ASN A 355 0.54 -9.25 13.81
N SER A 356 -0.03 -8.04 13.76
CA SER A 356 -1.47 -7.85 13.99
C SER A 356 -2.30 -8.46 12.86
N LEU A 357 -1.87 -8.31 11.60
CA LEU A 357 -2.53 -8.92 10.45
C LEU A 357 -2.49 -10.45 10.55
N LEU A 358 -1.35 -11.04 10.89
CA LEU A 358 -1.24 -12.49 11.06
C LEU A 358 -2.08 -13.02 12.23
N TYR A 359 -2.18 -12.27 13.33
CA TYR A 359 -3.09 -12.63 14.43
C TYR A 359 -4.55 -12.63 13.95
N LYS A 360 -4.96 -11.60 13.20
CA LYS A 360 -6.30 -11.55 12.59
C LYS A 360 -6.50 -12.72 11.62
N TYR A 361 -5.47 -13.06 10.86
CA TYR A 361 -5.47 -14.19 9.93
C TYR A 361 -5.71 -15.53 10.63
N GLU A 362 -5.03 -15.77 11.75
CA GLU A 362 -5.22 -16.98 12.57
C GLU A 362 -6.63 -17.03 13.18
N LEU A 363 -7.19 -15.88 13.61
CA LEU A 363 -8.57 -15.81 14.07
C LEU A 363 -9.59 -16.08 12.96
N ASP A 364 -9.37 -15.55 11.76
CA ASP A 364 -10.26 -15.80 10.62
C ASP A 364 -10.15 -17.26 10.16
N LEU A 365 -8.96 -17.86 10.15
CA LEU A 365 -8.80 -19.29 9.87
C LEU A 365 -9.49 -20.17 10.91
N ALA A 366 -9.47 -19.78 12.19
CA ALA A 366 -10.25 -20.46 13.23
C ALA A 366 -11.76 -20.36 12.96
N TRP A 367 -12.25 -19.18 12.57
CA TRP A 367 -13.64 -18.93 12.19
C TRP A 367 -14.07 -19.73 10.95
N MET A 368 -13.23 -19.77 9.91
CA MET A 368 -13.48 -20.58 8.71
C MET A 368 -13.56 -22.07 9.06
N ALA A 369 -12.62 -22.56 9.87
CA ALA A 369 -12.62 -23.95 10.33
C ALA A 369 -13.89 -24.29 11.12
N GLU A 370 -14.34 -23.38 11.98
CA GLU A 370 -15.57 -23.55 12.77
C GLU A 370 -16.81 -23.61 11.87
N LYS A 371 -16.93 -22.68 10.90
CA LYS A 371 -18.00 -22.67 9.89
C LYS A 371 -18.03 -23.91 9.01
N LEU A 372 -16.88 -24.58 8.84
CA LEU A 372 -16.73 -25.80 8.05
C LEU A 372 -16.79 -27.08 8.89
N GLY A 373 -17.07 -26.99 10.19
CA GLY A 373 -17.19 -28.15 11.07
C GLY A 373 -15.85 -28.87 11.33
N LYS A 374 -14.74 -28.13 11.42
CA LYS A 374 -13.37 -28.64 11.60
C LYS A 374 -12.81 -28.29 13.00
N PRO A 375 -13.31 -28.89 14.09
CA PRO A 375 -12.98 -28.47 15.46
C PRO A 375 -11.49 -28.60 15.84
N ALA A 376 -10.79 -29.61 15.31
CA ALA A 376 -9.35 -29.76 15.55
C ALA A 376 -8.54 -28.62 14.91
N GLU A 377 -8.91 -28.19 13.71
CA GLU A 377 -8.27 -27.06 13.03
C GLU A 377 -8.63 -25.74 13.73
N THR A 378 -9.88 -25.57 14.18
CA THR A 378 -10.30 -24.42 15.01
C THR A 378 -9.44 -24.30 16.27
N ALA A 379 -9.23 -25.41 16.99
CA ALA A 379 -8.41 -25.42 18.21
C ALA A 379 -6.94 -25.06 17.91
N ARG A 380 -6.38 -25.61 16.83
CA ARG A 380 -5.01 -25.29 16.38
C ARG A 380 -4.85 -23.80 16.08
N TRP A 381 -5.72 -23.22 15.27
CA TRP A 381 -5.63 -21.80 14.90
C TRP A 381 -5.81 -20.87 16.11
N LYS A 382 -6.69 -21.21 17.06
CA LYS A 382 -6.82 -20.47 18.33
C LYS A 382 -5.54 -20.54 19.17
N GLN A 383 -4.85 -21.68 19.17
CA GLN A 383 -3.56 -21.83 19.86
C GLN A 383 -2.46 -20.99 19.20
N GLU A 384 -2.38 -20.99 17.87
CA GLU A 384 -1.42 -20.17 17.11
C GLU A 384 -1.65 -18.67 17.35
N ALA A 385 -2.91 -18.22 17.26
CA ALA A 385 -3.31 -16.85 17.61
C ALA A 385 -2.90 -16.47 19.04
N ALA A 386 -3.13 -17.36 20.01
CA ALA A 386 -2.74 -17.12 21.41
C ALA A 386 -1.21 -16.97 21.56
N ALA A 387 -0.43 -17.80 20.87
CA ALA A 387 1.02 -17.72 20.88
C ALA A 387 1.52 -16.41 20.25
N ARG A 388 0.95 -15.99 19.12
CA ARG A 388 1.29 -14.73 18.46
C ARG A 388 0.94 -13.52 19.31
N LYS A 389 -0.26 -13.51 19.93
CA LYS A 389 -0.66 -12.47 20.88
C LYS A 389 0.32 -12.34 22.05
N ALA A 390 0.79 -13.47 22.59
CA ALA A 390 1.81 -13.45 23.64
C ALA A 390 3.14 -12.85 23.15
N ALA A 391 3.59 -13.20 21.94
CA ALA A 391 4.79 -12.64 21.34
C ALA A 391 4.66 -11.13 21.05
N ILE A 392 3.54 -10.68 20.49
CA ILE A 392 3.25 -9.26 20.25
C ILE A 392 3.33 -8.48 21.57
N ASN A 393 2.69 -8.97 22.62
CA ASN A 393 2.69 -8.31 23.93
C ASN A 393 4.06 -8.31 24.60
N LYS A 394 4.89 -9.34 24.38
CA LYS A 394 6.25 -9.41 24.91
C LYS A 394 7.18 -8.40 24.24
N TYR A 395 7.20 -8.39 22.91
CA TYR A 395 8.22 -7.66 22.15
C TYR A 395 7.77 -6.24 21.76
N LEU A 396 6.48 -6.06 21.44
CA LEU A 396 6.00 -4.87 20.75
C LEU A 396 5.28 -3.88 21.69
N TRP A 397 4.64 -4.36 22.77
CA TRP A 397 3.93 -3.48 23.71
C TRP A 397 4.87 -2.71 24.64
N ASN A 398 4.70 -1.40 24.72
CA ASN A 398 5.31 -0.54 25.73
C ASN A 398 4.25 -0.01 26.70
N ALA A 399 4.23 -0.56 27.92
CA ALA A 399 3.26 -0.17 28.94
C ALA A 399 3.45 1.26 29.48
N ALA A 400 4.66 1.81 29.44
CA ALA A 400 4.93 3.17 29.90
C ALA A 400 4.33 4.21 28.94
N ASP A 401 4.42 3.94 27.64
CA ASP A 401 3.89 4.83 26.60
C ASP A 401 2.41 4.55 26.31
N GLY A 402 1.91 3.35 26.63
CA GLY A 402 0.57 2.92 26.25
C GLY A 402 0.43 2.65 24.74
N MET A 403 1.53 2.28 24.07
CA MET A 403 1.61 2.12 22.62
C MET A 403 2.34 0.83 22.24
N TYR A 404 2.12 0.37 21.01
CA TYR A 404 2.92 -0.67 20.39
C TYR A 404 3.99 -0.05 19.48
N TYR A 405 5.14 -0.70 19.44
CA TYR A 405 6.28 -0.36 18.60
C TYR A 405 6.81 -1.59 17.90
N ASP A 406 7.61 -1.40 16.87
CA ASP A 406 8.30 -2.50 16.19
C ASP A 406 9.48 -3.00 17.01
N TYR A 407 9.93 -4.22 16.74
CA TYR A 407 11.07 -4.81 17.44
C TYR A 407 12.21 -5.14 16.47
N ASP A 408 13.36 -4.52 16.67
CA ASP A 408 14.60 -4.86 16.00
C ASP A 408 15.15 -6.14 16.62
N TYR A 409 14.96 -7.26 15.93
CA TYR A 409 15.38 -8.57 16.45
C TYR A 409 16.88 -8.82 16.26
N VAL A 410 17.56 -8.00 15.45
CA VAL A 410 19.01 -8.08 15.22
C VAL A 410 19.74 -7.35 16.34
N ALA A 411 19.30 -6.14 16.70
CA ALA A 411 19.85 -5.37 17.81
C ALA A 411 19.20 -5.70 19.18
N HIS A 412 18.24 -6.63 19.20
CA HIS A 412 17.49 -7.05 20.39
C HIS A 412 16.87 -5.89 21.18
N ARG A 413 16.27 -4.93 20.48
CA ARG A 413 15.67 -3.74 21.10
C ARG A 413 14.36 -3.35 20.44
N ARG A 414 13.45 -2.82 21.25
CA ARG A 414 12.22 -2.21 20.74
C ARG A 414 12.55 -0.85 20.10
N SER A 415 11.91 -0.56 18.98
CA SER A 415 11.94 0.76 18.37
C SER A 415 11.34 1.82 19.30
N THR A 416 11.73 3.07 19.09
CA THR A 416 11.11 4.25 19.72
C THR A 416 10.32 5.08 18.70
N TYR A 417 10.24 4.63 17.45
CA TYR A 417 9.58 5.35 16.37
C TYR A 417 8.06 5.24 16.51
N LYS A 418 7.39 6.35 16.81
CA LYS A 418 5.93 6.38 16.94
C LYS A 418 5.31 6.35 15.56
N TYR A 419 4.59 5.28 15.26
CA TYR A 419 3.98 5.05 13.96
C TYR A 419 2.50 4.67 14.11
N LEU A 420 1.66 5.14 13.19
CA LEU A 420 0.19 5.01 13.24
C LEU A 420 -0.26 3.54 13.33
N THR A 421 0.55 2.61 12.84
CA THR A 421 0.23 1.17 12.93
C THR A 421 0.19 0.62 14.36
N THR A 422 0.53 1.41 15.40
CA THR A 422 0.25 1.10 16.81
C THR A 422 -1.23 0.78 17.08
N PHE A 423 -2.17 1.23 16.23
CA PHE A 423 -3.60 0.95 16.37
C PHE A 423 -4.08 -0.32 15.68
N PHE A 424 -3.25 -0.97 14.83
CA PHE A 424 -3.61 -2.24 14.18
C PHE A 424 -3.99 -3.35 15.19
N PRO A 425 -3.34 -3.47 16.38
CA PRO A 425 -3.77 -4.35 17.45
C PRO A 425 -5.22 -4.17 17.93
N LEU A 426 -5.83 -2.99 17.78
CA LEU A 426 -7.25 -2.79 18.07
C LEU A 426 -8.13 -3.48 17.03
N TRP A 427 -7.88 -3.19 15.75
CA TRP A 427 -8.61 -3.78 14.63
C TRP A 427 -8.48 -5.31 14.60
N ALA A 428 -7.29 -5.83 14.88
CA ALA A 428 -7.02 -7.25 14.90
C ALA A 428 -7.59 -7.97 16.14
N GLY A 429 -7.97 -7.25 17.20
CA GLY A 429 -8.42 -7.83 18.47
C GLY A 429 -7.30 -8.41 19.35
N VAL A 430 -6.07 -7.89 19.21
CA VAL A 430 -4.91 -8.30 20.02
C VAL A 430 -4.99 -7.68 21.41
N ALA A 431 -5.30 -6.38 21.50
CA ALA A 431 -5.20 -5.59 22.72
C ALA A 431 -6.18 -6.07 23.82
N ASN A 432 -5.72 -6.11 25.06
CA ASN A 432 -6.58 -6.27 26.24
C ASN A 432 -7.12 -4.92 26.74
N GLU A 433 -8.00 -4.91 27.74
CA GLU A 433 -8.64 -3.69 28.26
C GLU A 433 -7.65 -2.58 28.65
N GLN A 434 -6.55 -2.92 29.32
CA GLN A 434 -5.54 -1.93 29.71
C GLN A 434 -4.81 -1.35 28.50
N GLN A 435 -4.50 -2.20 27.52
CA GLN A 435 -3.85 -1.79 26.27
C GLN A 435 -4.78 -0.93 25.41
N ILE A 436 -6.07 -1.28 25.35
CA ILE A 436 -7.12 -0.50 24.69
C ILE A 436 -7.16 0.91 25.29
N LYS A 437 -7.22 1.03 26.62
CA LYS A 437 -7.20 2.32 27.31
C LYS A 437 -5.94 3.14 26.99
N GLY A 438 -4.77 2.48 26.95
CA GLY A 438 -3.51 3.13 26.57
C GLY A 438 -3.55 3.67 25.14
N LEU A 439 -4.08 2.89 24.20
CA LEU A 439 -4.18 3.28 22.80
C LEU A 439 -5.20 4.41 22.60
N HIS A 440 -6.40 4.31 23.17
CA HIS A 440 -7.39 5.42 23.16
C HIS A 440 -6.77 6.71 23.68
N GLY A 441 -6.02 6.63 24.80
CA GLY A 441 -5.29 7.77 25.35
C GLY A 441 -4.21 8.38 24.44
N ASN A 442 -3.79 7.69 23.38
CA ASN A 442 -2.73 8.11 22.45
C ASN A 442 -3.23 8.49 21.05
N VAL A 443 -4.54 8.56 20.78
CA VAL A 443 -5.07 9.00 19.47
C VAL A 443 -4.55 10.40 19.10
N HIS A 444 -4.51 11.30 20.07
CA HIS A 444 -4.02 12.68 19.90
C HIS A 444 -2.56 12.79 19.43
N VAL A 445 -1.76 11.72 19.53
CA VAL A 445 -0.34 11.71 19.11
C VAL A 445 -0.20 11.85 17.59
N PHE A 446 -1.17 11.33 16.83
CA PHE A 446 -1.15 11.31 15.37
C PHE A 446 -2.25 12.16 14.74
N ASN A 447 -3.16 12.70 15.56
CA ASN A 447 -4.31 13.46 15.09
C ASN A 447 -3.92 14.86 14.62
N HIS A 448 -4.44 15.25 13.47
CA HIS A 448 -4.30 16.55 12.82
C HIS A 448 -5.65 16.97 12.22
N PRO A 449 -5.83 18.26 11.85
CA PRO A 449 -7.10 18.75 11.31
C PRO A 449 -7.61 18.00 10.07
N GLY A 450 -6.70 17.39 9.29
CA GLY A 450 -7.03 16.62 8.10
C GLY A 450 -7.15 15.11 8.31
N GLY A 451 -7.08 14.61 9.54
CA GLY A 451 -7.07 13.20 9.88
C GLY A 451 -5.79 12.78 10.60
N MET A 452 -5.30 11.56 10.34
CA MET A 452 -4.18 10.98 11.09
C MET A 452 -2.88 10.96 10.26
N ALA A 453 -1.79 11.44 10.84
CA ALA A 453 -0.45 11.35 10.24
C ALA A 453 0.15 9.96 10.45
N MET A 454 1.02 9.52 9.53
CA MET A 454 1.65 8.21 9.61
C MET A 454 2.63 8.07 10.78
N SER A 455 3.32 9.15 11.14
CA SER A 455 4.28 9.19 12.24
C SER A 455 4.30 10.55 12.92
N THR A 456 5.15 10.70 13.93
CA THR A 456 5.42 11.99 14.58
C THR A 456 6.71 12.65 14.07
N TYR A 457 7.25 12.21 12.93
CA TYR A 457 8.57 12.62 12.45
C TYR A 457 8.49 13.16 11.02
N GLU A 458 8.96 14.38 10.81
CA GLU A 458 9.01 15.03 9.50
C GLU A 458 10.28 14.62 8.75
N SER A 459 10.27 13.44 8.13
CA SER A 459 11.39 12.94 7.34
C SER A 459 11.46 13.57 5.93
N GLY A 460 10.35 14.13 5.45
CA GLY A 460 10.20 14.61 4.08
C GLY A 460 9.91 13.51 3.05
N VAL A 461 9.76 12.24 3.47
CA VAL A 461 9.30 11.15 2.62
C VAL A 461 7.80 10.88 2.81
N GLN A 462 7.21 10.09 1.91
CA GLN A 462 5.75 10.08 1.75
C GLN A 462 4.97 9.34 2.85
N TRP A 463 5.59 8.42 3.59
CA TRP A 463 4.94 7.62 4.64
C TRP A 463 5.25 8.09 6.07
N ASP A 464 5.45 9.40 6.23
CA ASP A 464 5.75 10.09 7.49
C ASP A 464 4.98 11.41 7.58
N LEU A 465 5.08 12.11 8.72
CA LEU A 465 4.50 13.45 8.89
C LEU A 465 5.02 14.40 7.78
N PRO A 466 4.17 15.21 7.11
CA PRO A 466 2.79 15.56 7.45
C PRO A 466 1.71 14.70 6.78
N PHE A 467 2.07 13.58 6.15
CA PHE A 467 1.15 12.85 5.29
C PHE A 467 0.32 11.81 6.05
N GLY A 468 -0.94 11.73 5.64
CA GLY A 468 -1.88 10.69 6.06
C GLY A 468 -2.37 9.91 4.85
N TRP A 469 -2.60 8.62 5.08
CA TRP A 469 -3.01 7.66 4.05
C TRP A 469 -4.29 6.95 4.48
N ALA A 470 -5.21 6.80 3.53
CA ALA A 470 -6.52 6.20 3.77
C ALA A 470 -6.47 4.81 4.42
N PRO A 471 -5.57 3.87 4.03
CA PRO A 471 -5.62 2.51 4.55
C PRO A 471 -5.30 2.40 6.06
N PRO A 472 -4.15 2.90 6.56
CA PRO A 472 -3.87 2.86 8.00
C PRO A 472 -4.84 3.71 8.82
N MET A 473 -5.37 4.79 8.23
CA MET A 473 -6.38 5.62 8.88
C MET A 473 -7.70 4.86 9.05
N TRP A 474 -8.17 4.17 8.01
CA TRP A 474 -9.36 3.32 8.11
C TRP A 474 -9.17 2.19 9.13
N ILE A 475 -8.04 1.47 9.10
CA ILE A 475 -7.75 0.41 10.09
C ILE A 475 -7.78 0.97 11.52
N THR A 476 -7.22 2.17 11.72
CA THR A 476 -7.26 2.87 13.01
C THR A 476 -8.70 3.18 13.44
N THR A 477 -9.48 3.80 12.56
CA THR A 477 -10.90 4.13 12.80
C THR A 477 -11.73 2.89 13.11
N ALA A 478 -11.60 1.83 12.31
CA ALA A 478 -12.30 0.57 12.51
C ALA A 478 -11.88 -0.12 13.82
N GLY A 479 -10.59 -0.06 14.18
CA GLY A 479 -10.08 -0.57 15.45
C GLY A 479 -10.60 0.20 16.66
N LEU A 480 -10.66 1.53 16.60
CA LEU A 480 -11.25 2.37 17.64
C LEU A 480 -12.73 2.04 17.84
N LEU A 481 -13.50 1.95 16.75
CA LEU A 481 -14.90 1.55 16.79
C LEU A 481 -15.08 0.16 17.41
N ALA A 482 -14.32 -0.83 16.95
CA ALA A 482 -14.39 -2.21 17.45
C ALA A 482 -14.00 -2.35 18.93
N SER A 483 -13.19 -1.41 19.44
CA SER A 483 -12.77 -1.36 20.84
C SER A 483 -13.62 -0.43 21.71
N GLY A 484 -14.68 0.16 21.16
CA GLY A 484 -15.68 0.96 21.88
C GLY A 484 -15.44 2.47 21.90
N ASP A 485 -14.38 2.96 21.26
CA ASP A 485 -14.11 4.40 21.15
C ASP A 485 -14.80 5.00 19.91
N VAL A 486 -16.11 5.14 20.04
CA VAL A 486 -16.96 5.71 18.98
C VAL A 486 -16.66 7.20 18.77
N ALA A 487 -16.20 7.91 19.80
CA ALA A 487 -15.96 9.35 19.74
C ALA A 487 -14.78 9.66 18.82
N ASP A 488 -13.62 9.03 19.06
CA ASP A 488 -12.43 9.25 18.25
C ASP A 488 -12.59 8.65 16.84
N ALA A 489 -13.26 7.50 16.71
CA ALA A 489 -13.59 6.94 15.39
C ALA A 489 -14.44 7.90 14.54
N ARG A 490 -15.41 8.60 15.15
CA ARG A 490 -16.21 9.63 14.47
C ARG A 490 -15.41 10.89 14.17
N MET A 491 -14.55 11.33 15.08
CA MET A 491 -13.69 12.51 14.88
C MET A 491 -12.80 12.32 13.65
N ILE A 492 -12.03 11.23 13.61
CA ILE A 492 -11.12 10.91 12.50
C ILE A 492 -11.89 10.81 11.19
N SER A 493 -13.04 10.12 11.20
CA SER A 493 -13.92 10.02 10.03
C SER A 493 -14.40 11.38 9.53
N GLN A 494 -14.77 12.30 10.43
CA GLN A 494 -15.21 13.65 10.07
C GLN A 494 -14.08 14.46 9.46
N GLU A 495 -12.90 14.48 10.09
CA GLU A 495 -11.74 15.26 9.66
C GLU A 495 -11.26 14.84 8.26
N PHE A 496 -11.13 13.53 8.04
CA PHE A 496 -10.62 13.01 6.77
C PHE A 496 -11.65 13.14 5.64
N THR A 497 -12.92 12.79 5.88
CA THR A 497 -13.97 12.95 4.85
C THR A 497 -14.24 14.42 4.52
N GLN A 498 -14.12 15.33 5.49
CA GLN A 498 -14.19 16.76 5.26
C GLN A 498 -13.02 17.24 4.40
N THR A 499 -11.80 16.79 4.70
CA THR A 499 -10.61 17.07 3.89
C THR A 499 -10.79 16.61 2.45
N ILE A 500 -11.30 15.39 2.24
CA ILE A 500 -11.59 14.87 0.90
C ILE A 500 -12.64 15.75 0.21
N ARG A 501 -13.76 16.08 0.88
CA ARG A 501 -14.84 16.92 0.32
C ARG A 501 -14.36 18.31 -0.08
N GLU A 502 -13.56 18.96 0.75
CA GLU A 502 -13.07 20.30 0.48
C GLU A 502 -12.09 20.33 -0.70
N ASN A 503 -11.23 19.33 -0.82
CA ASN A 503 -10.30 19.23 -1.95
C ASN A 503 -11.06 18.84 -3.23
N PHE A 504 -12.00 17.89 -3.15
CA PHE A 504 -12.86 17.50 -4.27
C PHE A 504 -13.72 18.66 -4.77
N ALA A 505 -14.22 19.53 -3.88
CA ALA A 505 -14.96 20.73 -4.28
C ALA A 505 -14.10 21.75 -5.05
N ARG A 506 -12.77 21.67 -4.95
CA ARG A 506 -11.84 22.57 -5.65
C ARG A 506 -11.45 22.03 -7.03
N ASP A 507 -11.12 20.74 -7.13
CA ASP A 507 -10.54 20.17 -8.35
C ASP A 507 -11.30 18.97 -8.94
N HIS A 508 -12.39 18.54 -8.31
CA HIS A 508 -13.24 17.41 -8.71
C HIS A 508 -12.52 16.06 -8.78
N THR A 509 -11.48 15.89 -7.96
CA THR A 509 -10.71 14.65 -7.88
C THR A 509 -10.51 14.15 -6.46
N ILE A 510 -10.40 12.83 -6.32
CA ILE A 510 -9.90 12.17 -5.10
C ILE A 510 -8.44 11.79 -5.32
N ARG A 511 -7.60 11.88 -4.28
CA ARG A 511 -6.15 11.62 -4.37
C ARG A 511 -5.69 10.38 -3.60
N GLU A 512 -4.49 9.92 -3.91
CA GLU A 512 -3.79 8.82 -3.25
C GLU A 512 -3.51 9.10 -1.77
N LYS A 513 -2.95 10.29 -1.47
CA LYS A 513 -2.54 10.71 -0.12
C LYS A 513 -2.82 12.19 0.13
N TYR A 514 -2.82 12.58 1.41
CA TYR A 514 -3.17 13.94 1.85
C TYR A 514 -2.15 14.45 2.87
N ASP A 515 -1.84 15.74 2.80
CA ASP A 515 -1.22 16.47 3.91
C ASP A 515 -2.30 16.71 4.96
N VAL A 516 -2.25 15.93 6.04
CA VAL A 516 -3.25 15.98 7.10
C VAL A 516 -3.00 17.12 8.07
N ALA A 517 -1.79 17.67 8.12
CA ALA A 517 -1.50 18.85 8.95
C ALA A 517 -2.22 20.09 8.41
N ASN A 518 -2.34 20.19 7.07
CA ASN A 518 -2.94 21.33 6.37
C ASN A 518 -4.29 21.03 5.69
N SER A 519 -4.87 19.83 5.90
CA SER A 519 -6.12 19.38 5.26
C SER A 519 -6.11 19.54 3.72
N SER A 520 -4.99 19.15 3.10
CA SER A 520 -4.69 19.47 1.70
C SER A 520 -4.39 18.23 0.89
N SER A 521 -4.85 18.21 -0.38
CA SER A 521 -4.44 17.22 -1.37
C SER A 521 -3.11 17.61 -2.07
N HIS A 522 -2.62 18.82 -1.85
CA HIS A 522 -1.29 19.25 -2.31
C HIS A 522 -0.22 18.63 -1.41
N VAL A 523 0.67 17.86 -2.02
CA VAL A 523 1.68 17.05 -1.33
C VAL A 523 3.03 17.29 -1.98
N GLU A 524 4.04 17.63 -1.17
CA GLU A 524 5.42 17.85 -1.60
C GLU A 524 6.35 16.86 -0.91
N VAL A 525 6.79 15.85 -1.65
CA VAL A 525 7.72 14.81 -1.16
C VAL A 525 9.15 15.20 -1.55
N ALA A 526 10.05 15.25 -0.56
CA ALA A 526 11.44 15.66 -0.75
C ALA A 526 12.26 14.59 -1.50
N THR A 527 12.01 13.31 -1.22
CA THR A 527 12.75 12.17 -1.81
C THR A 527 11.83 10.95 -1.97
N GLY A 528 11.98 10.23 -3.08
CA GLY A 528 11.07 9.14 -3.48
C GLY A 528 9.92 9.63 -4.34
N TYR A 529 8.82 8.88 -4.36
CA TYR A 529 7.69 9.09 -5.27
C TYR A 529 6.98 10.44 -5.07
N LYS A 530 7.14 11.35 -6.04
CA LYS A 530 6.69 12.75 -5.96
C LYS A 530 5.29 13.02 -6.51
N THR A 531 4.66 12.04 -7.15
CA THR A 531 3.33 12.23 -7.74
C THR A 531 2.23 11.91 -6.72
N ASN A 532 1.14 12.68 -6.74
CA ASN A 532 -0.08 12.37 -5.99
C ASN A 532 -1.20 11.99 -6.98
N VAL A 533 -1.50 10.69 -7.04
CA VAL A 533 -2.32 10.09 -8.10
C VAL A 533 -3.81 10.40 -7.93
N VAL A 534 -4.53 10.60 -9.04
CA VAL A 534 -5.99 10.85 -9.09
C VAL A 534 -6.79 9.54 -9.14
N GLY A 535 -7.95 9.53 -8.49
CA GLY A 535 -8.99 8.51 -8.60
C GLY A 535 -8.78 7.31 -7.68
N PHE A 536 -8.09 7.47 -6.56
CA PHE A 536 -7.44 6.35 -5.89
C PHE A 536 -8.38 5.39 -5.13
N GLY A 537 -8.32 4.11 -5.45
CA GLY A 537 -9.25 3.06 -5.02
C GLY A 537 -9.39 2.90 -3.50
N TRP A 538 -8.29 2.93 -2.74
CA TRP A 538 -8.41 2.87 -1.28
C TRP A 538 -9.05 4.13 -0.68
N THR A 539 -8.96 5.29 -1.35
CA THR A 539 -9.43 6.57 -0.80
C THR A 539 -10.92 6.65 -1.02
N ASN A 540 -11.35 6.22 -2.20
CA ASN A 540 -12.75 5.97 -2.52
C ASN A 540 -13.38 5.05 -1.46
N ALA A 541 -12.75 3.91 -1.17
CA ALA A 541 -13.27 2.96 -0.19
C ALA A 541 -13.31 3.52 1.24
N ALA A 542 -12.22 4.12 1.71
CA ALA A 542 -12.16 4.70 3.05
C ALA A 542 -13.19 5.83 3.21
N TYR A 543 -13.41 6.63 2.17
CA TYR A 543 -14.45 7.66 2.17
C TYR A 543 -15.84 7.04 2.40
N LEU A 544 -16.21 6.03 1.60
CA LEU A 544 -17.51 5.35 1.72
C LEU A 544 -17.70 4.71 3.11
N GLU A 545 -16.68 4.04 3.62
CA GLU A 545 -16.73 3.38 4.93
C GLU A 545 -16.85 4.40 6.08
N MET A 546 -16.09 5.49 6.04
CA MET A 546 -16.16 6.54 7.06
C MET A 546 -17.48 7.32 7.00
N GLU A 547 -18.01 7.61 5.81
CA GLU A 547 -19.34 8.22 5.67
C GLU A 547 -20.45 7.34 6.22
N HIS A 548 -20.37 6.03 5.94
CA HIS A 548 -21.32 5.06 6.47
C HIS A 548 -21.27 5.02 8.01
N LEU A 549 -20.06 4.94 8.59
CA LEU A 549 -19.87 5.01 10.04
C LEU A 549 -20.52 6.27 10.63
N LEU A 550 -20.30 7.44 10.00
CA LEU A 550 -20.87 8.70 10.46
C LEU A 550 -22.40 8.73 10.39
N ALA A 551 -22.99 8.09 9.38
CA ALA A 551 -24.44 7.97 9.24
C ALA A 551 -25.05 7.05 10.32
N GLU A 552 -24.48 5.87 10.54
CA GLU A 552 -24.99 4.91 11.54
C GLU A 552 -24.90 5.46 12.96
N THR A 553 -23.81 6.14 13.28
CA THR A 553 -23.56 6.66 14.63
C THR A 553 -24.22 8.01 14.90
N ARG A 554 -24.90 8.64 13.92
CA ARG A 554 -25.79 9.80 14.16
C ARG A 554 -27.10 9.40 14.86
N GLY A 555 -27.51 8.13 14.76
CA GLY A 555 -28.74 7.59 15.36
C GLY A 555 -28.59 7.09 16.79
N ALA A 556 -27.37 6.91 17.28
CA ALA A 556 -27.07 6.50 18.65
C ALA A 556 -27.01 7.73 19.57
N LYS A 557 -28.16 8.18 20.08
CA LYS A 557 -28.25 9.14 21.18
C LYS A 557 -28.59 8.45 22.49
#